data_AF-A0A367M169-F1
#
_entry.id   AF-A0A367M169-F1
#
_cell.length_a   1.000
_cell.length_b   1.000
_cell.length_c   1.000
_cell.angle_alpha   90.00
_cell.angle_beta   90.00
_cell.angle_gamma   90.00
#
_symmetry.space_group_name_H-M   'P 1'
#
loop_
_entity.id
_entity.type
_entity.pdbx_description
1 polymer ?
#
loop_
_entity_poly.entity_id
_entity_poly.type
_entity_poly.pdbx_seq_one_letter_code
_entity_poly.pdbx_strand_id
1 'polypeptide(L)' 'MIIKLSPYAPLPGSDERLSLSRAGDVLAVNGQVFDFTPLPDGGELPAEAIGSEWFAGPALRRAGRLELILRFPLAA' A
#
# COMPACT_ATOMS: atom_id res chain seq x y z
N MET A 1 5.67 -6.18 -8.38
CA MET A 1 5.29 -5.40 -7.18
C MET A 1 6.05 -5.93 -5.96
N ILE A 2 6.72 -5.05 -5.22
CA ILE A 2 7.28 -5.28 -3.88
C ILE A 2 6.37 -4.54 -2.89
N ILE A 3 5.99 -5.22 -1.81
CA ILE A 3 5.20 -4.62 -0.72
C ILE A 3 6.04 -4.71 0.55
N LYS A 4 6.42 -3.56 1.10
CA LYS A 4 7.08 -3.44 2.40
C LYS A 4 6.00 -3.19 3.45
N LEU A 5 6.04 -3.94 4.55
CA LEU A 5 5.09 -3.80 5.65
C LEU A 5 5.73 -2.97 6.77
N SER A 6 5.09 -1.87 7.13
CA SER A 6 5.47 -1.01 8.26
C SER A 6 4.60 -1.37 9.47
N PRO A 7 5.14 -2.11 10.46
CA PRO A 7 4.37 -2.53 11.62
C PRO A 7 3.96 -1.32 12.48
N TYR A 8 2.74 -1.35 13.02
CA TYR A 8 2.30 -0.42 14.07
C TYR A 8 1.42 -1.14 15.09
N ALA A 9 1.33 -0.59 16.29
CA ALA A 9 0.39 -1.02 17.31
C ALA A 9 -0.93 -0.24 17.12
N PRO A 10 -2.05 -0.91 16.79
CA PRO A 10 -3.36 -0.28 16.75
C PRO A 10 -3.82 0.18 18.14
N LEU A 11 -4.80 1.08 18.19
CA LEU A 11 -5.40 1.49 19.46
C LEU A 11 -6.10 0.30 20.13
N PRO A 12 -6.08 0.20 21.48
CA PRO A 12 -6.78 -0.88 22.19
C PRO A 12 -8.26 -0.97 21.79
N GLY A 13 -8.72 -2.17 21.43
CA GLY A 13 -10.10 -2.42 21.00
C GLY A 13 -10.39 -2.15 19.52
N SER A 14 -9.40 -1.70 18.74
CA SER A 14 -9.52 -1.68 17.28
C SER A 14 -9.38 -3.11 16.70
N ASP A 15 -10.19 -3.43 15.70
CA ASP A 15 -10.12 -4.70 14.94
C ASP A 15 -9.52 -4.44 13.55
N GLU A 16 -8.45 -3.63 13.51
CA GLU A 16 -7.75 -3.29 12.28
C GLU A 16 -7.05 -4.53 11.71
N ARG A 17 -7.39 -4.89 10.47
CA ARG A 17 -6.80 -6.03 9.74
C ARG A 17 -6.35 -5.57 8.36
N LEU A 18 -5.27 -6.15 7.87
CA LEU A 18 -4.77 -5.92 6.51
C LEU A 18 -5.05 -7.14 5.63
N SER A 19 -5.88 -6.96 4.62
CA SER A 19 -6.15 -7.93 3.55
C SER A 19 -5.70 -7.37 2.21
N LEU A 20 -4.92 -8.16 1.47
CA LEU A 20 -4.31 -7.76 0.20
C LEU A 20 -4.67 -8.75 -0.90
N SER A 21 -5.05 -8.24 -2.07
CA SER A 21 -5.17 -9.01 -3.30
C SER A 21 -4.53 -8.25 -4.45
N ARG A 22 -3.71 -8.92 -5.26
CA ARG A 22 -2.92 -8.30 -6.34
C ARG A 22 -3.32 -8.86 -7.71
N ALA A 23 -3.56 -7.97 -8.66
CA ALA A 23 -3.73 -8.30 -10.07
C ALA A 23 -2.84 -7.38 -10.94
N GLY A 24 -1.67 -7.88 -11.33
CA GLY A 24 -0.68 -7.06 -12.04
C GLY A 24 -0.21 -5.87 -11.18
N ASP A 25 -0.43 -4.66 -11.68
CA ASP A 25 -0.13 -3.39 -11.00
C ASP A 25 -1.35 -2.80 -10.26
N VAL A 26 -2.45 -3.54 -10.20
CA VAL A 26 -3.62 -3.23 -9.37
C VAL A 26 -3.49 -3.96 -8.03
N LEU A 27 -3.68 -3.23 -6.94
CA LEU A 27 -3.70 -3.77 -5.58
C LEU A 27 -5.03 -3.44 -4.91
N ALA A 28 -5.74 -4.46 -4.46
CA ALA A 28 -6.85 -4.28 -3.53
C ALA A 28 -6.34 -4.35 -2.09
N VAL A 29 -6.62 -3.31 -1.31
CA VAL A 29 -6.32 -3.22 0.13
C VAL A 29 -7.64 -3.11 0.88
N ASN A 30 -7.95 -4.11 1.71
CA ASN A 30 -9.21 -4.19 2.46
C ASN A 30 -10.47 -4.00 1.59
N GLY A 31 -10.43 -4.53 0.35
CA GLY A 31 -11.52 -4.44 -0.61
C GLY A 31 -11.52 -3.16 -1.48
N GLN A 32 -10.73 -2.14 -1.13
CA GLN A 32 -10.56 -0.95 -1.95
C GLN A 32 -9.49 -1.16 -3.00
N VAL A 33 -9.82 -0.89 -4.27
CA VAL A 33 -8.93 -1.09 -5.42
C VAL A 33 -8.09 0.14 -5.70
N PHE A 34 -6.78 -0.05 -5.82
CA PHE A 34 -5.81 0.97 -6.22
C PHE A 34 -5.13 0.53 -7.51
N ASP A 35 -5.29 1.32 -8.58
CA ASP A 35 -4.68 1.06 -9.88
C ASP A 35 -3.43 1.91 -10.09
N PHE A 36 -2.26 1.26 -10.07
CA PHE A 36 -0.97 1.90 -10.31
C PHE A 36 -0.44 1.66 -11.74
N THR A 37 -1.27 1.13 -12.64
CA THR A 37 -0.94 0.97 -14.06
C THR A 37 -0.53 2.30 -14.71
N PRO A 38 -1.16 3.46 -14.40
CA PRO A 38 -0.76 4.73 -14.99
C PRO A 38 0.58 5.28 -14.48
N LEU A 39 1.16 4.72 -13.41
CA LEU A 39 2.43 5.21 -12.85
C LEU A 39 3.59 4.80 -13.77
N PRO A 40 4.25 5.73 -14.48
CA PRO A 40 5.32 5.40 -15.42
C PRO A 40 6.58 4.90 -14.70
N ASP A 41 7.49 4.27 -15.43
CA ASP A 41 8.79 3.89 -14.85
C ASP A 41 9.58 5.13 -14.43
N GLY A 42 10.26 5.05 -13.28
CA GLY A 42 10.84 6.21 -12.61
C GLY A 42 9.83 7.13 -11.92
N GLY A 43 8.52 6.88 -12.10
CA GLY A 43 7.44 7.63 -11.48
C GLY A 43 7.35 7.46 -9.98
N GLU A 44 6.79 8.48 -9.34
CA GLU A 44 6.49 8.52 -7.91
C GLU A 44 5.10 9.12 -7.72
N LEU A 45 4.28 8.44 -6.91
CA LEU A 45 2.99 8.94 -6.46
C LEU A 45 3.07 9.15 -4.94
N PRO A 46 3.00 10.40 -4.45
CA PRO A 46 3.02 10.71 -3.02
C PRO A 46 1.89 10.00 -2.27
N ALA A 47 2.12 9.64 -1.00
CA ALA A 47 1.14 8.91 -0.19
C ALA A 47 -0.20 9.66 -0.07
N GLU A 48 -0.13 10.99 0.02
CA GLU A 48 -1.27 11.89 0.14
C GLU A 48 -2.15 11.85 -1.13
N ALA A 49 -1.54 11.60 -2.29
CA ALA A 49 -2.23 11.47 -3.56
C ALA A 49 -2.87 10.07 -3.76
N ILE A 50 -2.47 9.07 -2.99
CA ILE A 50 -3.09 7.73 -2.99
C ILE A 50 -4.46 7.77 -2.31
N GLY A 51 -4.66 8.67 -1.34
CA GLY A 51 -5.94 8.86 -0.66
C GLY A 51 -6.33 7.70 0.25
N SER A 52 -5.35 7.07 0.91
CA SER A 52 -5.60 5.94 1.82
C SER A 52 -4.60 5.90 2.97
N GLU A 53 -5.12 5.81 4.19
CA GLU A 53 -4.37 5.69 5.43
C GLU A 53 -3.49 4.43 5.48
N TRP A 54 -3.79 3.41 4.67
CA TRP A 54 -3.05 2.14 4.65
C TRP A 54 -1.66 2.28 4.04
N PHE A 55 -1.38 3.34 3.28
CA PHE A 55 -0.08 3.57 2.66
C PHE A 55 0.80 4.42 3.59
N ALA A 56 1.92 3.84 4.02
CA ALA A 56 2.88 4.47 4.93
C ALA A 56 4.00 5.23 4.20
N GLY A 57 3.87 5.40 2.88
CA GLY A 57 4.85 6.08 2.04
C GLY A 57 4.42 6.13 0.58
N PRO A 58 5.23 6.77 -0.29
CA PRO A 58 4.89 6.93 -1.70
C PRO A 58 4.87 5.58 -2.43
N ALA A 59 4.10 5.50 -3.51
CA ALA A 59 4.22 4.43 -4.48
C ALA A 59 5.31 4.79 -5.50
N LEU A 60 6.31 3.92 -5.63
CA LEU A 60 7.45 4.16 -6.51
C LEU A 60 7.47 3.11 -7.61
N ARG A 61 7.70 3.51 -8.87
CA ARG A 61 8.09 2.56 -9.91
C ARG A 61 9.56 2.72 -10.22
N ARG A 62 10.32 1.64 -10.08
CA ARG A 62 11.76 1.59 -10.33
C ARG A 62 12.09 0.35 -11.15
N ALA A 63 12.72 0.55 -12.32
CA ALA A 63 13.08 -0.52 -13.24
C ALA A 63 11.90 -1.45 -13.57
N GLY A 64 10.74 -0.86 -13.87
CA GLY A 64 9.50 -1.56 -14.20
C GLY A 64 8.78 -2.19 -13.00
N ARG A 65 9.34 -2.12 -11.80
CA ARG A 65 8.78 -2.74 -10.59
C ARG A 65 8.17 -1.69 -9.67
N LEU A 66 6.89 -1.89 -9.35
CA LEU A 66 6.19 -1.09 -8.34
C LEU A 66 6.66 -1.48 -6.92
N GLU A 67 6.98 -0.50 -6.09
CA GLU A 67 7.31 -0.62 -4.67
C GLU A 67 6.29 0.18 -3.85
N LEU A 68 5.71 -0.47 -2.85
CA LEU A 68 4.69 0.11 -1.96
C LEU A 68 5.10 -0.11 -0.51
N ILE A 69 4.73 0.82 0.37
CA ILE A 69 4.87 0.68 1.82
C ILE A 69 3.47 0.73 2.42
N LEU A 70 3.06 -0.36 3.08
CA LEU A 70 1.74 -0.47 3.72
C LEU A 70 1.87 -0.58 5.24
N ARG A 71 0.96 0.06 5.95
CA ARG A 71 0.81 -0.12 7.40
C ARG A 71 0.32 -1.53 7.69
N PHE A 72 0.96 -2.18 8.66
CA PHE A 72 0.62 -3.52 9.10
C PHE A 72 0.25 -3.50 10.58
N PRO A 73 -1.03 -3.71 10.93
CA PRO A 73 -1.46 -3.77 12.32
C PRO A 73 -0.89 -5.01 12.98
N LEU A 74 -0.15 -4.83 14.07
CA LEU A 74 0.25 -5.94 14.93
C LEU A 74 -0.92 -6.29 15.86
N ALA A 75 -1.22 -7.59 15.97
CA ALA A 75 -2.14 -8.04 17.01
C ALA A 75 -1.56 -7.66 18.38
N ALA A 76 -2.42 -7.09 19.23
CA ALA A 76 -2.10 -6.80 20.62
C ALA A 76 -1.95 -8.10 21.44
#